data_AF-A0A956UCQ5-F1
#
_entry.id   AF-A0A956UCQ5-F1
#
_cell.length_a   1.000
_cell.length_b   1.000
_cell.length_c   1.000
_cell.angle_alpha   90.00
_cell.angle_beta   90.00
_cell.angle_gamma   90.00
#
_symmetry.space_group_name_H-M   'P 1'
#
loop_
_entity.id
_entity.type
_entity.pdbx_description
1 polymer ?
#
loop_
_entity_poly.entity_id
_entity_poly.type
_entity_poly.pdbx_seq_one_letter_code
_entity_poly.pdbx_strand_id
1 'polypeptide(L)'
;MTTNVLNKTEIKTTWEIKKIQEMNARAFANTMMAAMEILGKHGEEAMKEFQTKTRQPMVKMYKEMGVKTPLELVKAKAEHETNLFGSHIEIWGDEKEAHLKYLSCAMWDNMKTCMPKEQQEGMCEGFQNCVSAFAKEFGFTGEVKFENEIATITFRK
;
A
#
# COMPACT_ATOMS: atom_id res chain seq x y z
N MET A 1 -30.61 -36.86 -24.58
CA MET A 1 -29.66 -36.29 -23.59
C MET A 1 -28.50 -35.70 -24.37
N THR A 2 -28.32 -34.38 -24.34
CA THR A 2 -27.19 -33.71 -24.99
C THR A 2 -26.05 -33.64 -23.99
N THR A 3 -24.97 -34.38 -24.25
CA THR A 3 -23.77 -34.37 -23.41
C THR A 3 -23.00 -33.10 -23.71
N ASN A 4 -23.03 -32.11 -22.80
CA ASN A 4 -22.16 -30.95 -22.92
C ASN A 4 -20.71 -31.39 -22.69
N VAL A 5 -19.90 -31.35 -23.73
CA VAL A 5 -18.45 -31.57 -23.63
C VAL A 5 -17.84 -30.31 -23.04
N LEU A 6 -17.25 -30.43 -21.85
CA LEU A 6 -16.50 -29.34 -21.21
C LEU A 6 -15.14 -29.19 -21.88
N ASN A 7 -14.97 -28.15 -22.70
CA ASN A 7 -13.67 -27.79 -23.26
C ASN A 7 -12.80 -27.13 -22.17
N LYS A 8 -11.60 -27.67 -21.96
CA LYS A 8 -10.60 -27.11 -21.05
C LYS A 8 -9.54 -26.36 -21.86
N THR A 9 -9.32 -25.09 -21.53
CA THR A 9 -8.25 -24.27 -22.12
C THR A 9 -7.30 -23.83 -21.03
N GLU A 10 -6.01 -24.14 -21.18
CA GLU A 10 -4.96 -23.61 -20.33
C GLU A 10 -4.68 -22.15 -20.71
N ILE A 11 -4.68 -21.25 -19.73
CA ILE A 11 -4.28 -19.85 -19.92
C ILE A 11 -2.87 -19.68 -19.36
N LYS A 12 -1.95 -19.19 -20.20
CA LYS A 12 -0.57 -18.88 -19.81
C LYS A 12 -0.42 -17.37 -19.62
N THR A 13 0.51 -16.93 -18.78
CA THR A 13 0.82 -15.51 -18.60
C THR A 13 1.31 -14.91 -19.91
N THR A 14 0.56 -13.94 -20.44
CA THR A 14 0.91 -13.21 -21.69
C THR A 14 1.13 -11.73 -21.48
N TRP A 15 0.87 -11.22 -20.26
CA TRP A 15 1.06 -9.81 -19.95
C TRP A 15 2.49 -9.53 -19.52
N GLU A 16 3.00 -8.39 -19.97
CA GLU A 16 4.26 -7.84 -19.48
C GLU A 16 4.12 -7.35 -18.04
N ILE A 17 5.23 -7.36 -17.29
CA ILE A 17 5.26 -6.99 -15.86
C ILE A 17 4.64 -5.62 -15.61
N LYS A 18 4.96 -4.62 -16.44
CA LYS A 18 4.40 -3.27 -16.30
C LYS A 18 2.87 -3.26 -16.37
N LYS A 19 2.29 -4.02 -17.29
CA LYS A 19 0.83 -4.15 -17.41
C LYS A 19 0.22 -4.85 -16.19
N ILE A 20 0.90 -5.86 -15.65
CA ILE A 20 0.47 -6.53 -14.42
C ILE A 20 0.46 -5.53 -13.25
N GLN A 21 1.52 -4.74 -13.09
CA GLN A 21 1.65 -3.73 -12.05
C GLN A 21 0.56 -2.66 -12.14
N GLU A 22 0.34 -2.09 -13.33
CA GLU A 22 -0.71 -1.08 -13.56
C GLU A 22 -2.10 -1.62 -13.23
N MET A 23 -2.41 -2.84 -13.67
CA MET A 23 -3.71 -3.46 -13.42
C MET A 23 -3.90 -3.81 -11.94
N ASN A 24 -2.86 -4.30 -11.26
CA ASN A 24 -2.90 -4.58 -9.83
C ASN A 24 -3.07 -3.31 -9.00
N ALA A 25 -2.29 -2.25 -9.30
CA ALA A 25 -2.40 -0.96 -8.61
C ALA A 25 -3.82 -0.40 -8.73
N ARG A 26 -4.40 -0.44 -9.94
CA ARG A 26 -5.78 0.01 -10.18
C ARG A 26 -6.82 -0.83 -9.46
N ALA A 27 -6.73 -2.16 -9.57
CA ALA A 27 -7.68 -3.06 -8.92
C ALA A 27 -7.65 -2.88 -7.40
N PHE A 28 -6.46 -2.86 -6.81
CA PHE A 28 -6.30 -2.68 -5.37
C PHE A 28 -6.78 -1.31 -4.91
N ALA A 29 -6.43 -0.23 -5.61
CA ALA A 29 -6.93 1.12 -5.35
C ALA A 29 -8.47 1.16 -5.33
N ASN A 30 -9.12 0.62 -6.36
CA ASN A 30 -10.58 0.60 -6.45
C ASN A 30 -11.22 -0.21 -5.33
N THR A 31 -10.67 -1.37 -4.98
CA THR A 31 -11.17 -2.20 -3.88
C THR A 31 -11.03 -1.48 -2.54
N MET A 32 -9.88 -0.85 -2.28
CA MET A 32 -9.65 -0.09 -1.05
C MET A 32 -10.60 1.09 -0.94
N MET A 33 -10.79 1.84 -2.03
CA MET A 33 -11.73 2.97 -2.08
C MET A 33 -13.17 2.53 -1.79
N ALA A 34 -13.64 1.48 -2.46
CA ALA A 34 -14.98 0.96 -2.23
C ALA A 34 -15.16 0.46 -0.78
N ALA A 35 -14.16 -0.24 -0.24
CA ALA A 35 -14.19 -0.69 1.15
C ALA A 35 -14.26 0.48 2.13
N MET A 36 -13.43 1.52 1.94
CA MET A 36 -13.45 2.71 2.79
C MET A 36 -14.77 3.46 2.71
N GLU A 37 -15.35 3.62 1.52
CA GLU A 37 -16.65 4.27 1.35
C GLU A 37 -17.77 3.51 2.08
N ILE A 38 -17.80 2.18 1.98
CA ILE A 38 -18.80 1.35 2.64
C ILE A 38 -18.60 1.41 4.16
N LEU A 39 -17.38 1.17 4.63
CA LEU A 39 -17.08 1.11 6.06
C LEU A 39 -17.27 2.47 6.75
N GLY A 40 -17.02 3.58 6.04
CA GLY A 40 -17.30 4.92 6.53
C GLY A 40 -18.78 5.12 6.90
N LYS A 41 -19.70 4.44 6.22
CA LYS A 41 -21.15 4.45 6.54
C LYS A 41 -21.49 3.68 7.82
N HIS A 42 -20.58 2.84 8.30
CA HIS A 42 -20.74 2.04 9.52
C HIS A 42 -19.97 2.62 10.73
N GLY A 43 -19.33 3.77 10.57
CA GLY A 43 -18.65 4.50 11.65
C GLY A 43 -17.16 4.21 11.80
N GLU A 44 -16.49 4.97 12.67
CA GLU A 44 -15.03 4.95 12.82
C GLU A 44 -14.48 3.60 13.32
N GLU A 45 -15.21 2.90 14.17
CA GLU A 45 -14.81 1.60 14.72
C GLU A 45 -14.62 0.57 13.60
N ALA A 46 -15.55 0.50 12.64
CA ALA A 46 -15.48 -0.40 11.50
C ALA A 46 -14.26 -0.09 10.61
N MET A 47 -13.95 1.20 10.43
CA MET A 47 -12.77 1.65 9.70
C MET A 47 -11.46 1.24 10.41
N LYS A 48 -11.39 1.44 11.73
CA LYS A 48 -10.21 1.06 12.56
C LYS A 48 -9.99 -0.45 12.55
N GLU A 49 -11.04 -1.25 12.65
CA GLU A 49 -10.97 -2.70 12.59
C GLU A 49 -10.43 -3.16 11.23
N PHE A 50 -10.98 -2.63 10.14
CA PHE A 50 -10.52 -2.94 8.79
C PHE A 50 -9.04 -2.58 8.57
N GLN A 51 -8.62 -1.38 8.96
CA GLN A 51 -7.23 -0.95 8.86
C GLN A 51 -6.29 -1.85 9.68
N THR A 52 -6.72 -2.28 10.87
CA THR A 52 -5.95 -3.19 11.71
C THR A 52 -5.81 -4.57 11.07
N LYS A 53 -6.93 -5.15 10.61
CA LYS A 53 -6.96 -6.48 10.00
C LYS A 53 -6.22 -6.56 8.67
N THR A 54 -6.24 -5.50 7.87
CA THR A 54 -5.49 -5.43 6.61
C THR A 54 -3.99 -5.20 6.83
N ARG A 55 -3.61 -4.49 7.90
CA ARG A 55 -2.21 -4.26 8.26
C ARG A 55 -1.50 -5.49 8.80
N GLN A 56 -2.17 -6.34 9.58
CA GLN A 56 -1.55 -7.49 10.24
C GLN A 56 -0.86 -8.48 9.28
N PRO A 57 -1.47 -8.90 8.15
CA PRO A 57 -0.79 -9.74 7.15
C PRO A 57 0.46 -9.09 6.58
N MET A 58 0.42 -7.79 6.31
CA MET A 58 1.58 -7.03 5.80
C MET A 58 2.72 -7.00 6.82
N VAL A 59 2.40 -6.74 8.09
CA VAL A 59 3.38 -6.78 9.19
C VAL A 59 4.00 -8.16 9.29
N LYS A 60 3.18 -9.21 9.24
CA LYS A 60 3.64 -10.60 9.30
C LYS A 60 4.62 -10.90 8.15
N MET A 61 4.25 -10.54 6.92
CA MET A 61 5.12 -10.72 5.75
C MET A 61 6.48 -10.04 5.92
N TYR A 62 6.53 -8.79 6.36
CA TYR A 62 7.81 -8.10 6.55
C TYR A 62 8.63 -8.67 7.72
N LYS A 63 7.98 -9.14 8.79
CA LYS A 63 8.67 -9.88 9.87
C LYS A 63 9.26 -11.20 9.35
N GLU A 64 8.55 -11.92 8.47
CA GLU A 64 9.05 -13.14 7.81
C GLU A 64 10.21 -12.86 6.84
N MET A 65 10.23 -11.67 6.22
CA MET A 65 11.38 -11.17 5.44
C MET A 65 12.58 -10.76 6.30
N GLY A 66 12.46 -10.84 7.64
CA GLY A 66 13.55 -10.59 8.57
C GLY A 66 13.74 -9.12 8.96
N VAL A 67 12.77 -8.25 8.69
CA VAL A 67 12.83 -6.82 9.04
C VAL A 67 12.94 -6.62 10.55
N LYS A 68 14.01 -5.94 10.98
CA LYS A 68 14.35 -5.61 12.38
C LYS A 68 14.77 -4.16 12.55
N THR A 69 15.11 -3.46 11.47
CA THR A 69 15.55 -2.07 11.52
C THR A 69 14.76 -1.17 10.56
N PRO A 70 14.78 0.17 10.77
CA PRO A 70 14.17 1.12 9.86
C PRO A 70 14.67 0.97 8.42
N LEU A 71 15.98 0.79 8.19
CA LEU A 71 16.54 0.61 6.85
C LEU A 71 16.00 -0.65 6.16
N GLU A 72 15.94 -1.77 6.88
CA GLU A 72 15.34 -3.01 6.36
C GLU A 72 13.85 -2.83 6.05
N LEU A 73 13.13 -2.06 6.88
CA LEU A 73 11.72 -1.79 6.66
C LEU A 73 11.46 -0.95 5.40
N VAL A 74 12.18 0.16 5.22
CA VAL A 74 12.01 1.00 4.01
C VAL A 74 12.44 0.25 2.76
N LYS A 75 13.48 -0.59 2.83
CA LYS A 75 13.92 -1.43 1.73
C LYS A 75 12.86 -2.46 1.34
N ALA A 76 12.37 -3.24 2.31
CA ALA A 76 11.35 -4.25 2.05
C ALA A 76 10.05 -3.63 1.51
N LYS A 77 9.64 -2.47 2.05
CA LYS A 77 8.45 -1.74 1.58
C LYS A 77 8.63 -1.18 0.17
N ALA A 78 9.79 -0.58 -0.12
CA ALA A 78 10.11 -0.07 -1.45
C ALA A 78 10.14 -1.20 -2.50
N GLU A 79 10.85 -2.29 -2.21
CA GLU A 79 10.91 -3.46 -3.10
C GLU A 79 9.52 -4.05 -3.35
N HIS A 80 8.70 -4.20 -2.31
CA HIS A 80 7.36 -4.74 -2.43
C HIS A 80 6.47 -3.86 -3.33
N GLU A 81 6.46 -2.54 -3.10
CA GLU A 81 5.57 -1.62 -3.82
C GLU A 81 6.04 -1.33 -5.24
N THR A 82 7.35 -1.25 -5.47
CA THR A 82 7.90 -1.15 -6.83
C THR A 82 7.59 -2.41 -7.63
N ASN A 83 7.72 -3.60 -7.05
CA ASN A 83 7.48 -4.85 -7.79
C ASN A 83 5.99 -5.14 -8.03
N LEU A 84 5.11 -4.85 -7.06
CA LEU A 84 3.68 -5.16 -7.20
C LEU A 84 2.87 -4.09 -7.91
N PHE A 85 3.19 -2.81 -7.67
CA PHE A 85 2.37 -1.69 -8.14
C PHE A 85 3.10 -0.80 -9.15
N GLY A 86 4.41 -0.95 -9.30
CA GLY A 86 5.20 -0.09 -10.18
C GLY A 86 5.48 1.29 -9.59
N SER A 87 5.41 1.45 -8.26
CA SER A 87 5.76 2.71 -7.59
C SER A 87 7.26 3.02 -7.77
N HIS A 88 7.59 4.30 -7.93
CA HIS A 88 8.98 4.77 -7.99
C HIS A 88 9.37 5.40 -6.65
N ILE A 89 10.32 4.77 -5.96
CA ILE A 89 10.63 5.05 -4.57
C ILE A 89 12.14 5.24 -4.40
N GLU A 90 12.52 6.29 -3.70
CA GLU A 90 13.89 6.54 -3.24
C GLU A 90 13.97 6.24 -1.73
N ILE A 91 15.04 5.56 -1.30
CA ILE A 91 15.30 5.27 0.11
C ILE A 91 16.69 5.75 0.52
N TRP A 92 16.83 6.21 1.76
CA TRP A 92 18.12 6.55 2.35
C TRP A 92 18.07 6.43 3.88
N GLY A 93 19.22 6.42 4.54
CA GLY A 93 19.35 6.36 5.99
C GLY A 93 20.17 5.16 6.49
N ASP A 94 19.92 4.76 7.73
CA ASP A 94 20.67 3.74 8.46
C ASP A 94 19.77 2.87 9.37
N GLU A 95 20.41 2.04 10.21
CA GLU A 95 19.76 1.08 11.12
C GLU A 95 18.95 1.71 12.27
N LYS A 96 18.95 3.05 12.41
CA LYS A 96 18.25 3.81 13.45
C LYS A 96 17.23 4.78 12.88
N GLU A 97 17.51 5.39 11.74
CA GLU A 97 16.60 6.30 11.03
C GLU A 97 16.70 6.06 9.52
N ALA A 98 15.56 5.80 8.88
CA ALA A 98 15.51 5.59 7.44
C ALA A 98 14.26 6.21 6.83
N HIS A 99 14.39 6.59 5.56
CA HIS A 99 13.41 7.34 4.82
C HIS A 99 12.99 6.60 3.56
N LEU A 100 11.73 6.81 3.17
CA LEU A 100 11.12 6.31 1.96
C LEU A 100 10.37 7.48 1.31
N LYS A 101 10.84 7.92 0.14
CA LYS A 101 10.22 8.99 -0.64
C LYS A 101 9.56 8.44 -1.88
N TYR A 102 8.27 8.71 -2.02
CA TYR A 102 7.53 8.39 -3.23
C TYR A 102 7.80 9.43 -4.31
N LEU A 103 8.60 9.07 -5.32
CA LEU A 103 8.73 9.87 -6.55
C LEU A 103 7.47 9.71 -7.42
N SER A 104 6.86 8.52 -7.39
CA SER A 104 5.48 8.28 -7.83
C SER A 104 4.87 7.16 -7.00
N CYS A 105 3.58 7.30 -6.65
CA CYS A 105 2.83 6.28 -5.94
C CYS A 105 1.70 5.81 -6.85
N ALA A 106 1.89 4.67 -7.51
CA ALA A 106 0.96 4.17 -8.52
C ALA A 106 -0.45 3.97 -7.98
N MET A 107 -0.58 3.55 -6.71
CA MET A 107 -1.88 3.44 -6.05
C MET A 107 -2.54 4.80 -5.85
N TRP A 108 -1.80 5.79 -5.34
CA TRP A 108 -2.32 7.15 -5.14
C TRP A 108 -2.75 7.78 -6.46
N ASP A 109 -1.93 7.62 -7.50
CA ASP A 109 -2.23 8.15 -8.83
C ASP A 109 -3.51 7.54 -9.41
N ASN A 110 -3.75 6.23 -9.20
CA ASN A 110 -5.03 5.61 -9.59
C ASN A 110 -6.20 6.11 -8.73
N MET A 111 -6.05 6.20 -7.41
CA MET A 111 -7.13 6.68 -6.53
C MET A 111 -7.55 8.11 -6.86
N LYS A 112 -6.59 9.02 -7.16
CA LYS A 112 -6.86 10.41 -7.56
C LYS A 112 -7.84 10.51 -8.74
N THR A 113 -7.84 9.54 -9.66
CA THR A 113 -8.73 9.58 -10.83
C THR A 113 -10.21 9.39 -10.48
N CYS A 114 -10.51 8.87 -9.29
CA CYS A 114 -11.86 8.57 -8.85
C CYS A 114 -12.27 9.33 -7.58
N MET A 115 -11.45 10.27 -7.10
CA MET A 115 -11.69 10.99 -5.84
C MET A 115 -11.82 12.51 -6.00
N PRO A 116 -12.86 13.14 -5.43
CA PRO A 116 -12.91 14.59 -5.24
C PRO A 116 -11.73 15.11 -4.42
N LYS A 117 -11.28 16.34 -4.67
CA LYS A 117 -10.12 16.96 -3.98
C LYS A 117 -10.27 17.01 -2.46
N GLU A 118 -11.46 17.32 -1.96
CA GLU A 118 -11.75 17.37 -0.52
C GLU A 118 -11.51 16.01 0.17
N GLN A 119 -11.76 14.91 -0.54
CA GLN A 119 -11.49 13.56 -0.04
C GLN A 119 -9.98 13.24 -0.04
N GLN A 120 -9.21 13.86 -0.93
CA GLN A 120 -7.77 13.65 -1.03
C GLN A 120 -7.03 14.20 0.20
N GLU A 121 -7.42 15.38 0.70
CA GLU A 121 -6.81 16.00 1.88
C GLU A 121 -7.02 15.17 3.15
N GLY A 122 -8.25 14.67 3.38
CA GLY A 122 -8.55 13.78 4.51
C GLY A 122 -7.80 12.44 4.46
N MET A 123 -7.45 11.97 3.25
CA MET A 123 -6.64 10.76 3.09
C MET A 123 -5.17 10.97 3.46
N CYS A 124 -4.61 12.18 3.28
CA CYS A 124 -3.24 12.48 3.71
C CYS A 124 -3.09 12.37 5.23
N GLU A 125 -4.05 12.88 6.01
CA GLU A 125 -4.07 12.70 7.46
C GLU A 125 -4.28 11.24 7.88
N GLY A 126 -5.20 10.54 7.20
CA GLY A 126 -5.39 9.10 7.38
C GLY A 126 -4.11 8.29 7.10
N PHE A 127 -3.31 8.71 6.13
CA PHE A 127 -2.06 8.06 5.76
C PHE A 127 -0.99 8.18 6.85
N GLN A 128 -0.85 9.36 7.47
CA GLN A 128 0.02 9.56 8.63
C GLN A 128 -0.33 8.56 9.75
N ASN A 129 -1.62 8.44 10.08
CA ASN A 129 -2.08 7.51 11.11
C ASN A 129 -1.77 6.04 10.76
N CYS A 130 -1.95 5.66 9.49
CA CYS A 130 -1.61 4.32 9.01
C CYS A 130 -0.10 4.04 9.14
N VAL A 131 0.75 4.98 8.76
CA VAL A 131 2.21 4.87 8.86
C VAL A 131 2.65 4.76 10.31
N SER A 132 2.15 5.63 11.19
CA SER A 132 2.49 5.56 12.62
C SER A 132 2.04 4.27 13.27
N ALA A 133 0.82 3.80 12.96
CA ALA A 133 0.31 2.54 13.50
C ALA A 133 1.10 1.34 12.99
N PHE A 134 1.54 1.37 11.73
CA PHE A 134 2.41 0.34 11.15
C PHE A 134 3.82 0.34 11.76
N ALA A 135 4.44 1.51 11.95
CA ALA A 135 5.75 1.64 12.57
C ALA A 135 5.78 0.99 13.97
N LYS A 136 4.72 1.21 14.76
CA LYS A 136 4.58 0.65 16.12
C LYS A 136 4.65 -0.89 16.15
N GLU A 137 4.21 -1.57 15.09
CA GLU A 137 4.23 -3.04 15.00
C GLU A 137 5.66 -3.61 14.94
N PHE A 138 6.64 -2.76 14.64
CA PHE A 138 8.08 -3.06 14.62
C PHE A 138 8.84 -2.38 15.77
N GLY A 139 8.14 -1.69 16.67
CA GLY A 139 8.76 -0.91 17.75
C GLY A 139 9.44 0.37 17.26
N PHE A 140 8.98 0.94 16.14
CA PHE A 140 9.48 2.20 15.58
C PHE A 140 8.45 3.32 15.73
N THR A 141 8.91 4.56 15.58
CA THR A 141 8.08 5.70 15.25
C THR A 141 8.02 5.89 13.73
N GLY A 142 6.92 6.45 13.25
CA GLY A 142 6.67 6.67 11.81
C GLY A 142 6.03 8.03 11.58
N GLU A 143 6.61 8.80 10.66
CA GLU A 143 6.20 10.16 10.30
C GLU A 143 6.10 10.27 8.78
N VAL A 144 5.15 11.07 8.30
CA VAL A 144 4.94 11.39 6.89
C VAL A 144 5.02 12.90 6.73
N LYS A 145 5.91 13.33 5.85
CA LYS A 145 5.99 14.71 5.40
C LYS A 145 5.52 14.79 3.95
N PHE A 146 4.56 15.66 3.68
CA PHE A 146 4.12 15.97 2.33
C PHE A 146 4.81 17.26 1.86
N GLU A 147 5.46 17.19 0.71
CA GLU A 147 5.98 18.35 -0.01
C GLU A 147 5.35 18.34 -1.41
N ASN A 148 4.37 19.22 -1.62
CA ASN A 148 3.47 19.14 -2.79
C ASN A 148 2.74 17.78 -2.82
N GLU A 149 2.77 17.08 -3.96
CA GLU A 149 2.18 15.74 -4.11
C GLU A 149 3.15 14.59 -3.73
N ILE A 150 4.32 14.90 -3.16
CA ILE A 150 5.34 13.92 -2.81
C ILE A 150 5.28 13.64 -1.31
N ALA A 151 5.10 12.36 -0.96
CA ALA A 151 5.15 11.88 0.41
C ALA A 151 6.54 11.32 0.74
N THR A 152 7.13 11.77 1.84
CA THR A 152 8.32 11.18 2.45
C THR A 152 7.95 10.58 3.79
N ILE A 153 8.11 9.28 3.92
CA ILE A 153 7.94 8.55 5.17
C ILE A 153 9.30 8.44 5.87
N THR A 154 9.35 8.70 7.16
CA THR A 154 10.54 8.46 8.00
C THR A 154 10.19 7.49 9.11
N PHE A 155 11.03 6.47 9.30
CA PHE A 155 10.95 5.53 10.41
C PHE A 155 12.16 5.70 11.34
N ARG A 156 11.93 5.69 12.65
CA ARG A 156 12.99 5.80 13.67
C ARG A 156 12.78 4.78 14.78
N LYS A 157 13.87 4.23 15.32
CA LYS A 157 13.81 3.42 16.55
C LYS A 157 13.41 4.25 17.77
#